data_AF-A0A7V0NQ18-F1
#
_entry.id   AF-A0A7V0NQ18-F1
#
_cell.length_a   1.000
_cell.length_b   1.000
_cell.length_c   1.000
_cell.angle_alpha   90.00
_cell.angle_beta   90.00
_cell.angle_gamma   90.00
#
_symmetry.space_group_name_H-M   'P 1'
#
loop_
_entity.id
_entity.type
_entity.pdbx_description
1 polymer ?
#
loop_
_entity_poly.entity_id
_entity_poly.type
_entity_poly.pdbx_seq_one_letter_code
_entity_poly.pdbx_strand_id
1 'polypeptide(L)' 'SDMGGIPELIEEGKTGYIFKARDVDDLAEKILLIFENPQLYVKMRINSRKIAEERFDLRESAKKIESIILQNI' A
#
# COMPACT_ATOMS: atom_id res chain seq x y z
N SER A 1 9.25 -0.95 -4.83
CA SER A 1 10.39 -1.86 -4.69
C SER A 1 10.28 -2.56 -3.35
N ASP A 2 11.01 -3.67 -3.17
CA ASP A 2 11.16 -4.45 -1.95
C ASP A 2 12.04 -3.79 -0.86
N MET A 3 12.23 -2.47 -0.93
CA MET A 3 13.12 -1.71 -0.05
C MET A 3 12.34 -0.82 0.91
N GLY A 4 12.89 -0.63 2.11
CA GLY A 4 12.32 0.26 3.14
C GLY A 4 10.96 -0.22 3.65
N GLY A 5 10.08 0.72 4.01
CA GLY A 5 8.73 0.41 4.50
C GLY A 5 7.68 0.15 3.42
N ILE A 6 8.02 0.20 2.13
CA ILE A 6 7.04 -0.02 1.05
C ILE A 6 6.38 -1.41 1.15
N PRO A 7 7.11 -2.51 1.43
CA PRO A 7 6.50 -3.82 1.59
C PRO A 7 5.47 -3.91 2.72
N GLU A 8 5.58 -3.06 3.74
CA GLU A 8 4.61 -3.02 4.85
C GLU A 8 3.30 -2.32 4.48
N LEU A 9 3.33 -1.47 3.44
CA LEU A 9 2.19 -0.69 2.97
C LEU A 9 1.39 -1.41 1.86
N ILE A 10 2.01 -2.35 1.15
CA ILE A 10 1.44 -3.02 -0.01
C ILE A 10 1.00 -4.44 0.33
N GLU A 11 -0.25 -4.77 -0.02
CA GLU A 11 -0.74 -6.14 -0.02
C GLU A 11 -0.60 -6.71 -1.43
N GLU A 12 0.36 -7.61 -1.61
CA GLU A 12 0.74 -8.20 -2.90
C GLU A 12 -0.48 -8.74 -3.65
N GLY A 13 -0.66 -8.31 -4.90
CA GLY A 13 -1.78 -8.67 -5.78
C GLY A 13 -3.14 -8.08 -5.40
N LYS A 14 -3.25 -7.39 -4.26
CA LYS A 14 -4.50 -6.77 -3.79
C LYS A 14 -4.50 -5.24 -3.92
N THR A 15 -3.44 -4.58 -3.46
CA THR A 15 -3.27 -3.12 -3.51
C THR A 15 -2.07 -2.66 -4.31
N GLY A 16 -1.21 -3.60 -4.71
CA GLY A 16 -0.03 -3.34 -5.52
C GLY A 16 0.73 -4.62 -5.81
N TYR A 17 1.83 -4.49 -6.53
CA TYR A 17 2.88 -5.50 -6.62
C TYR A 17 4.20 -4.88 -6.19
N ILE A 18 5.03 -5.68 -5.56
CA ILE A 18 6.38 -5.32 -5.17
C ILE A 18 7.35 -5.94 -6.17
N PHE A 19 8.19 -5.10 -6.76
CA PHE A 19 9.30 -5.54 -7.62
C PHE A 19 10.62 -5.46 -6.86
N LYS A 20 11.60 -6.27 -7.24
CA LYS A 20 12.96 -6.27 -6.68
C LYS A 20 13.70 -4.99 -7.04
N ALA A 21 14.32 -4.36 -6.05
CA ALA A 21 15.11 -3.16 -6.30
C ALA A 21 16.26 -3.43 -7.26
N ARG A 22 16.43 -2.53 -8.24
CA ARG A 22 17.44 -2.59 -9.32
C ARG A 22 17.22 -3.72 -10.33
N ASP A 23 16.08 -4.42 -10.27
CA ASP A 23 15.66 -5.38 -11.27
C ASP A 23 14.67 -4.72 -12.24
N VAL A 24 15.15 -4.39 -13.44
CA VAL A 24 14.34 -3.70 -14.46
C VAL A 24 13.32 -4.66 -15.07
N ASP A 25 13.68 -5.93 -15.21
CA ASP A 25 12.83 -6.94 -15.83
C ASP A 25 11.64 -7.27 -14.92
N ASP A 26 11.88 -7.43 -13.61
CA ASP A 26 10.80 -7.65 -12.64
C ASP A 26 9.85 -6.44 -12.54
N LEU A 27 10.40 -5.21 -12.59
CA LEU A 27 9.57 -4.00 -12.67
C LEU A 27 8.68 -3.99 -13.92
N ALA A 28 9.25 -4.29 -15.09
CA ALA A 28 8.52 -4.34 -16.34
C ALA A 28 7.42 -5.40 -16.31
N GLU A 29 7.71 -6.59 -15.76
CA GLU A 29 6.73 -7.66 -15.57
C GLU A 29 5.54 -7.20 -14.73
N LYS A 30 5.78 -6.56 -13.58
CA LYS A 30 4.68 -6.09 -12.70
C LYS A 30 3.84 -5.00 -13.36
N ILE A 31 4.46 -4.10 -14.13
CA ILE A 31 3.74 -3.08 -14.89
C ILE A 31 2.86 -3.72 -15.95
N LEU A 32 3.40 -4.64 -16.75
CA LEU A 32 2.67 -5.33 -17.82
C LEU A 32 1.50 -6.13 -17.27
N LEU A 33 1.69 -6.84 -16.15
CA LEU A 33 0.65 -7.62 -15.49
C LEU A 33 -0.59 -6.76 -15.14
N ILE A 34 -0.38 -5.52 -14.69
CA ILE A 34 -1.48 -4.59 -14.41
C ILE A 34 -2.06 -4.01 -15.71
N PHE A 35 -1.19 -3.60 -16.64
CA PHE A 35 -1.58 -2.93 -17.89
C PHE A 35 -2.43 -3.84 -18.78
N GLU A 36 -2.08 -5.13 -18.88
CA GLU A 36 -2.78 -6.12 -19.69
C GLU A 36 -4.08 -6.62 -19.04
N ASN A 37 -4.32 -6.29 -17.76
CA ASN A 37 -5.52 -6.72 -17.03
C ASN A 37 -6.29 -5.52 -16.41
N PRO A 38 -7.15 -4.84 -17.20
CA PRO A 38 -7.91 -3.69 -16.71
C PRO A 38 -8.82 -3.99 -15.51
N GLN A 39 -9.33 -5.22 -15.38
CA GLN A 39 -10.16 -5.61 -14.25
C GLN A 39 -9.34 -5.69 -12.95
N LEU A 40 -8.13 -6.24 -13.02
CA LEU A 40 -7.19 -6.24 -11.92
C LEU A 40 -6.83 -4.81 -11.51
N TYR A 41 -6.52 -3.94 -12.47
CA TYR A 41 -6.26 -2.53 -12.19
C TYR A 41 -7.40 -1.84 -11.43
N VAL A 42 -8.65 -2.02 -11.87
CA VAL A 42 -9.82 -1.43 -11.20
C VAL A 42 -9.98 -1.95 -9.78
N LYS A 43 -9.86 -3.27 -9.57
CA LYS A 43 -9.92 -3.88 -8.23
C LYS A 43 -8.82 -3.32 -7.32
N MET A 44 -7.58 -3.29 -7.84
CA MET A 44 -6.43 -2.80 -7.11
C MET A 44 -6.62 -1.33 -6.70
N ARG A 45 -7.00 -0.46 -7.63
CA ARG A 45 -7.29 0.97 -7.36
C ARG A 45 -8.29 1.16 -6.21
N ILE A 46 -9.40 0.41 -6.24
CA ILE A 46 -10.44 0.49 -5.20
C ILE A 46 -9.88 0.04 -3.85
N ASN A 47 -9.19 -1.11 -3.82
CA ASN A 47 -8.61 -1.65 -2.60
C ASN A 47 -7.53 -0.73 -2.02
N SER A 48 -6.63 -0.18 -2.84
CA SER A 48 -5.58 0.73 -2.39
C SER A 48 -6.16 1.98 -1.75
N ARG A 49 -7.23 2.55 -2.34
CA ARG A 49 -7.93 3.69 -1.75
C ARG A 49 -8.57 3.33 -0.41
N LYS A 50 -9.27 2.21 -0.34
CA LYS A 50 -9.91 1.74 0.88
C LYS A 50 -8.90 1.54 2.01
N ILE A 51 -7.79 0.84 1.77
CA ILE A 51 -6.75 0.61 2.78
C ILE A 51 -6.12 1.95 3.21
N ALA A 52 -5.91 2.88 2.28
CA ALA A 52 -5.37 4.18 2.63
C ALA A 52 -6.27 4.96 3.60
N GLU A 53 -7.57 4.96 3.35
CA GLU A 53 -8.56 5.60 4.23
C GLU A 53 -8.71 4.86 5.58
N GLU A 54 -8.64 3.54 5.60
CA GLU A 54 -8.83 2.74 6.83
C GLU A 54 -7.60 2.76 7.75
N ARG A 55 -6.38 2.73 7.19
CA ARG A 55 -5.14 2.56 7.98
C ARG A 55 -4.37 3.85 8.20
N PHE A 56 -4.46 4.80 7.26
CA PHE A 56 -3.60 5.98 7.24
C PHE A 56 -4.38 7.29 7.33
N ASP A 57 -5.60 7.24 7.88
CA ASP A 57 -6.34 8.45 8.21
C ASP A 57 -5.60 9.25 9.30
N LEU A 58 -5.37 10.53 9.02
CA LEU A 58 -4.62 11.44 9.89
C LEU A 58 -5.36 11.68 11.21
N ARG A 59 -6.70 11.78 11.19
CA ARG A 59 -7.51 12.04 12.38
C ARG A 59 -7.47 10.83 13.30
N GLU A 60 -7.60 9.63 12.74
CA GLU A 60 -7.48 8.39 13.53
C GLU A 60 -6.07 8.20 14.10
N SER A 61 -5.05 8.57 13.34
CA SER A 61 -3.66 8.56 13.83
C SER A 61 -3.47 9.55 14.99
N ALA A 62 -3.99 10.78 14.86
CA ALA A 62 -3.92 11.78 15.92
C ALA A 62 -4.64 11.35 17.19
N LYS A 63 -5.87 10.80 17.07
CA LYS A 63 -6.64 10.26 18.21
C LYS A 63 -5.90 9.13 18.95
N LYS A 64 -5.23 8.24 18.21
CA LYS A 64 -4.43 7.15 18.82
C LYS A 64 -3.23 7.70 19.59
N ILE A 65 -2.57 8.73 19.08
CA ILE A 65 -1.45 9.37 19.78
C ILE A 65 -1.97 10.09 21.03
N GLU A 66 -3.06 10.85 20.91
CA GLU A 66 -3.69 11.56 22.02
C GLU A 66 -4.10 10.61 23.16
N SER A 67 -4.73 9.47 22.84
CA SER A 67 -5.15 8.52 23.86
C SER A 67 -3.98 7.92 24.64
N ILE A 68 -2.85 7.66 23.98
CA ILE A 68 -1.63 7.17 24.63
C ILE A 68 -1.04 8.23 25.56
N ILE A 69 -1.03 9.50 25.14
CA ILE A 69 -0.53 10.60 25.98
C ILE A 69 -1.40 10.76 27.23
N LEU A 70 -2.72 10.74 27.07
CA LEU A 70 -3.67 10.92 28.18
C LEU A 70 -3.74 9.73 29.14
N GLN A 71 -3.41 8.51 28.70
CA GLN A 71 -3.33 7.33 29.58
C GLN A 71 -2.12 7.36 30.54
N ASN A 72 -1.12 8.20 30.27
CA ASN A 72 0.11 8.29 31.05
C ASN A 72 0.19 9.58 31.91
N ILE A 73 -0.94 10.27 32.07
CA ILE A 73 -1.14 11.39 33.00
C ILE A 73 -2.13 10.92 34.07
#